data_AF-A0A524GJC7-F1
#
_entry.id   AF-A0A524GJC7-F1
#
_cell.length_a   1.000
_cell.length_b   1.000
_cell.length_c   1.000
_cell.angle_alpha   90.00
_cell.angle_beta   90.00
_cell.angle_gamma   90.00
#
_symmetry.space_group_name_H-M   'P 1'
#
loop_
_entity.id
_entity.type
_entity.pdbx_description
1 polymer ?
#
loop_
_entity_poly.entity_id
_entity_poly.type
_entity_poly.pdbx_seq_one_letter_code
_entity_poly.pdbx_strand_id
1 'polypeptide(L)'
;VVAVQQRINQIAKDYADKSFVLVGINSNDPVNYPEDSFENMVVRAREEGYVFPYLFDETQETARAYDAVCTPDIYLYDENRVLKYRGRIDDNWKDETAVTRKELRMAIENLFENKEINFDMVPSMGCSIKWKTN
;
A
#
# COMPACT_ATOMS: atom_id res chain seq x y z
N VAL A 1 -5.07 4.22 -5.71
CA VAL A 1 -5.00 4.31 -4.22
C VAL A 1 -6.26 4.88 -3.60
N VAL A 2 -6.77 6.02 -4.07
CA VAL A 2 -7.90 6.76 -3.46
C VAL A 2 -9.07 5.87 -3.00
N ALA A 3 -9.53 4.92 -3.84
CA ALA A 3 -10.66 4.05 -3.52
C ALA A 3 -10.49 3.21 -2.23
N VAL A 4 -9.25 2.92 -1.81
CA VAL A 4 -8.96 2.06 -0.65
C VAL A 4 -8.08 2.76 0.40
N GLN A 5 -7.82 4.06 0.26
CA GLN A 5 -6.87 4.78 1.13
C GLN A 5 -7.30 4.78 2.61
N GLN A 6 -8.60 4.89 2.88
CA GLN A 6 -9.12 4.82 4.25
C GLN A 6 -8.96 3.41 4.86
N ARG A 7 -9.05 2.36 4.05
CA ARG A 7 -8.80 0.98 4.48
C ARG A 7 -7.32 0.76 4.84
N ILE A 8 -6.40 1.31 4.04
CA ILE A 8 -4.96 1.31 4.34
C ILE A 8 -4.69 2.06 5.65
N ASN A 9 -5.30 3.23 5.83
CA ASN A 9 -5.16 4.02 7.06
C ASN A 9 -5.73 3.29 8.28
N GLN A 10 -6.86 2.60 8.12
CA GLN A 10 -7.45 1.81 9.20
C GLN A 10 -6.56 0.62 9.59
N ILE A 11 -5.93 -0.06 8.63
CA ILE A 11 -4.92 -1.09 8.92
C ILE A 11 -3.78 -0.49 9.74
N ALA A 12 -3.22 0.65 9.32
CA ALA A 12 -2.14 1.29 10.08
C ALA A 12 -2.56 1.63 11.53
N LYS A 13 -3.80 2.10 11.75
CA LYS A 13 -4.35 2.38 13.08
C LYS A 13 -4.52 1.11 13.93
N ASP A 14 -5.11 0.07 13.36
CA ASP A 14 -5.42 -1.18 14.09
C ASP A 14 -4.17 -1.90 14.59
N TYR A 15 -3.03 -1.68 13.93
CA TYR A 15 -1.75 -2.31 14.27
C TYR A 15 -0.73 -1.33 14.88
N ALA A 16 -1.13 -0.09 15.20
CA ALA A 16 -0.22 0.95 15.69
C ALA A 16 0.48 0.58 17.01
N ASP A 17 -0.22 -0.15 17.90
CA ASP A 17 0.31 -0.61 19.19
C ASP A 17 1.03 -1.97 19.10
N LYS A 18 1.17 -2.54 17.89
CA LYS A 18 1.89 -3.78 17.63
C LYS A 18 3.24 -3.49 16.95
N SER A 19 4.09 -4.51 16.85
CA SER A 19 5.35 -4.44 16.08
C SER A 19 5.10 -4.49 14.56
N PHE A 20 4.25 -3.59 14.05
CA PHE A 20 3.92 -3.45 12.64
C PHE A 20 4.20 -2.03 12.18
N VAL A 21 4.78 -1.89 10.99
CA VAL A 21 5.07 -0.60 10.38
C VAL A 21 4.50 -0.59 8.97
N LEU A 22 3.69 0.43 8.68
CA LEU A 22 3.22 0.73 7.34
C LEU A 22 3.97 1.94 6.81
N VAL A 23 4.38 1.89 5.54
CA VAL A 23 4.97 3.03 4.83
C VAL A 23 4.26 3.15 3.49
N GLY A 24 3.73 4.33 3.18
CA GLY A 24 3.24 4.66 1.85
C GLY A 24 4.35 5.30 1.04
N ILE A 25 4.48 4.94 -0.24
CA ILE A 25 5.44 5.55 -1.17
C ILE A 25 4.67 5.97 -2.42
N ASN A 26 4.80 7.24 -2.79
CA ASN A 26 4.31 7.77 -4.07
C ASN A 26 5.48 7.93 -5.04
N SER A 27 5.42 7.26 -6.17
CA SER A 27 6.42 7.31 -7.23
C SER A 27 5.87 7.88 -8.53
N ASN A 28 4.67 8.47 -8.54
CA ASN A 28 4.09 9.04 -9.75
C ASN A 28 4.81 10.33 -10.13
N ASP A 29 5.00 10.55 -11.44
CA ASP A 29 5.62 11.76 -11.99
C ASP A 29 4.74 13.01 -11.76
N PRO A 30 5.16 13.95 -10.91
CA PRO A 30 4.34 15.11 -10.58
C PRO A 30 4.29 16.17 -11.69
N VAL A 31 5.17 16.09 -12.70
CA VAL A 31 5.14 17.02 -13.84
C VAL A 31 3.92 16.78 -14.70
N ASN A 32 3.64 15.51 -15.00
CA ASN A 32 2.49 15.10 -15.78
C ASN A 32 1.23 14.88 -14.93
N TYR A 33 1.39 14.65 -13.63
CA TYR A 33 0.31 14.41 -12.66
C TYR A 33 0.48 15.30 -11.41
N PRO A 34 0.17 16.61 -11.50
CA PRO A 34 0.39 17.56 -10.41
C PRO A 34 -0.30 17.19 -9.10
N GLU A 35 -1.41 16.44 -9.14
CA GLU A 35 -2.12 15.92 -7.97
C GLU A 35 -1.28 14.97 -7.10
N ASP A 36 -0.20 14.41 -7.66
CA ASP A 36 0.73 13.51 -7.00
C ASP A 36 2.05 14.20 -6.59
N SER A 37 2.13 15.54 -6.70
CA SER A 37 3.24 16.33 -6.16
C SER A 37 3.38 16.19 -4.65
N PHE A 38 4.60 16.42 -4.14
CA PHE A 38 4.90 16.34 -2.72
C PHE A 38 4.01 17.28 -1.89
N GLU A 39 3.75 18.50 -2.37
CA GLU A 39 2.87 19.46 -1.71
C GLU A 39 1.45 18.91 -1.57
N ASN A 40 0.90 18.33 -2.64
CA ASN A 40 -0.44 17.73 -2.61
C ASN A 40 -0.48 16.46 -1.76
N MET A 41 0.62 15.70 -1.68
CA MET A 41 0.74 14.56 -0.77
C MET A 41 0.66 14.99 0.70
N VAL A 42 1.31 16.10 1.07
CA VAL A 42 1.25 16.65 2.44
C VAL A 42 -0.18 17.08 2.78
N VAL A 43 -0.88 17.74 1.86
CA VAL A 43 -2.28 18.13 2.02
C VAL A 43 -3.14 16.88 2.21
N ARG A 44 -3.03 15.90 1.30
CA ARG A 44 -3.81 14.65 1.37
C ARG A 44 -3.57 13.89 2.66
N ALA A 45 -2.31 13.74 3.09
CA ALA A 45 -1.97 13.03 4.33
C ALA A 45 -2.62 13.69 5.56
N ARG A 46 -2.70 15.03 5.58
CA ARG A 46 -3.38 15.78 6.63
C ARG A 46 -4.90 15.60 6.59
N GLU A 47 -5.50 15.78 5.42
CA GLU A 47 -6.97 15.71 5.23
C GLU A 47 -7.51 14.30 5.52
N GLU A 48 -6.82 13.27 5.05
CA GLU A 48 -7.21 11.87 5.23
C GLU A 48 -6.74 11.29 6.58
N GLY A 49 -5.93 12.05 7.33
CA GLY A 49 -5.41 11.69 8.64
C GLY A 49 -4.54 10.44 8.62
N TYR A 50 -3.57 10.38 7.70
CA TYR A 50 -2.65 9.26 7.60
C TYR A 50 -1.82 9.13 8.89
N VAL A 51 -1.82 7.94 9.48
CA VAL A 51 -1.06 7.62 10.71
C VAL A 51 0.26 6.90 10.43
N PHE A 52 0.71 6.96 9.18
CA PHE A 52 1.92 6.30 8.68
C PHE A 52 2.74 7.25 7.82
N PRO A 53 4.07 7.07 7.70
CA PRO A 53 4.89 7.85 6.80
C PRO A 53 4.43 7.73 5.35
N TYR A 54 4.21 8.86 4.68
CA TYR A 54 3.90 8.92 3.25
C TYR A 54 5.05 9.61 2.51
N LEU A 55 5.90 8.78 1.90
CA LEU A 55 7.16 9.17 1.28
C LEU A 55 6.99 9.44 -0.21
N PHE A 56 7.83 10.32 -0.75
CA PHE A 56 7.88 10.61 -2.18
C PHE A 56 9.19 10.07 -2.78
N ASP A 57 9.05 9.25 -3.82
CA ASP A 57 10.13 8.60 -4.55
C ASP A 57 10.34 9.33 -5.88
N GLU A 58 11.07 10.44 -5.83
CA GLU A 58 11.23 11.35 -6.97
C GLU A 58 11.92 10.70 -8.17
N THR A 59 12.92 9.85 -7.93
CA THR A 59 13.71 9.20 -9.01
C THR A 59 12.98 7.99 -9.62
N GLN A 60 11.93 7.49 -8.94
CA GLN A 60 11.24 6.25 -9.26
C GLN A 60 12.12 5.00 -9.14
N GLU A 61 13.32 5.12 -8.55
CA GLU A 61 14.25 4.00 -8.36
C GLU A 61 13.70 3.01 -7.32
N THR A 62 13.01 3.49 -6.28
CA THR A 62 12.40 2.63 -5.27
C THR A 62 11.29 1.79 -5.90
N ALA A 63 10.39 2.41 -6.67
CA ALA A 63 9.35 1.67 -7.39
C ALA A 63 9.92 0.61 -8.35
N ARG A 64 11.01 0.93 -9.06
CA ARG A 64 11.69 -0.04 -9.94
C ARG A 64 12.33 -1.18 -9.15
N ALA A 65 12.99 -0.90 -8.04
CA ALA A 65 13.64 -1.92 -7.21
C ALA A 65 12.64 -2.89 -6.58
N TYR A 66 11.41 -2.45 -6.34
CA TYR A 66 10.31 -3.29 -5.84
C TYR A 66 9.53 -4.00 -6.97
N ASP A 67 9.88 -3.75 -8.23
CA ASP A 67 9.07 -4.14 -9.41
C ASP A 67 7.60 -3.69 -9.27
N ALA A 68 7.37 -2.51 -8.72
CA ALA A 68 6.03 -1.97 -8.52
C ALA A 68 5.40 -1.57 -9.85
N VAL A 69 4.13 -1.95 -10.06
CA VAL A 69 3.47 -1.80 -11.37
C VAL A 69 2.19 -0.96 -11.32
N CYS A 70 1.49 -0.96 -10.19
CA CYS A 70 0.18 -0.30 -10.06
C CYS A 70 0.02 0.39 -8.71
N THR A 71 -1.09 1.10 -8.52
CA THR A 71 -1.35 1.91 -7.32
C THR A 71 -2.77 1.65 -6.78
N PRO A 72 -2.92 1.00 -5.61
CA PRO A 72 -1.85 0.53 -4.72
C PRO A 72 -1.19 -0.76 -5.25
N ASP A 73 0.08 -0.96 -4.87
CA ASP A 73 0.79 -2.24 -4.96
C ASP A 73 1.37 -2.50 -3.56
N ILE A 74 1.14 -3.69 -3.01
CA ILE A 74 1.25 -3.96 -1.57
C ILE A 74 2.26 -5.07 -1.35
N TYR A 75 3.17 -4.82 -0.42
CA TYR A 75 4.26 -5.72 -0.06
C TYR A 75 4.30 -5.85 1.45
N LEU A 76 4.22 -7.07 1.96
CA LEU A 76 4.34 -7.38 3.38
C LEU A 76 5.57 -8.24 3.60
N TYR A 77 6.42 -7.78 4.50
CA TYR A 77 7.67 -8.43 4.87
C TYR A 77 7.60 -8.92 6.32
N ASP A 78 8.28 -10.02 6.62
CA ASP A 78 8.49 -10.45 8.01
C ASP A 78 9.60 -9.63 8.71
N GLU A 79 9.89 -9.99 9.96
CA GLU A 79 10.94 -9.38 10.78
C GLU A 79 12.35 -9.48 10.17
N ASN A 80 12.59 -10.48 9.30
CA ASN A 80 13.84 -10.70 8.59
C ASN A 80 13.87 -10.00 7.23
N ARG A 81 12.87 -9.15 6.93
CA ARG A 81 12.70 -8.46 5.65
C ARG A 81 12.55 -9.41 4.46
N VAL A 82 12.02 -10.62 4.69
CA VAL A 82 11.65 -11.54 3.62
C VAL A 82 10.24 -11.23 3.17
N LEU A 83 10.02 -11.08 1.86
CA LEU A 83 8.69 -10.86 1.30
C LEU A 83 7.80 -12.08 1.56
N LYS A 84 6.71 -11.87 2.29
CA LYS A 84 5.73 -12.93 2.64
C LYS A 84 4.41 -12.80 1.92
N TYR A 85 4.03 -11.57 1.53
CA TYR A 85 2.80 -11.34 0.79
C TYR A 85 2.95 -10.18 -0.20
N ARG A 86 2.45 -10.40 -1.41
CA ARG A 86 2.29 -9.38 -2.44
C ARG A 86 0.97 -9.60 -3.15
N GLY A 87 0.05 -8.64 -3.07
CA GLY A 87 -1.30 -8.82 -3.61
C GLY A 87 -2.25 -7.70 -3.21
N ARG A 88 -3.53 -7.89 -3.50
CA ARG A 88 -4.60 -6.92 -3.20
C ARG A 88 -4.80 -6.71 -1.70
N ILE A 89 -5.48 -5.62 -1.33
CA ILE A 89 -5.85 -5.37 0.08
C ILE A 89 -6.98 -6.31 0.54
N ASP A 90 -7.98 -6.46 -0.32
CA ASP A 90 -9.19 -7.25 -0.12
C ASP A 90 -9.82 -7.62 -1.48
N ASP A 91 -10.90 -8.39 -1.45
CA ASP A 91 -11.57 -8.90 -2.64
C ASP A 91 -12.54 -7.92 -3.33
N ASN A 92 -12.77 -6.73 -2.79
CA ASN A 92 -13.67 -5.75 -3.38
C ASN A 92 -13.21 -4.30 -3.15
N TRP A 93 -12.32 -3.82 -4.02
CA TRP A 93 -11.81 -2.45 -3.95
C TRP A 93 -12.89 -1.38 -4.18
N LYS A 94 -14.01 -1.73 -4.83
CA LYS A 94 -15.06 -0.77 -5.23
C LYS A 94 -16.10 -0.53 -4.14
N ASP A 95 -16.52 -1.59 -3.46
CA ASP A 95 -17.54 -1.54 -2.41
C ASP A 95 -17.04 -2.28 -1.17
N GLU A 96 -16.76 -1.52 -0.11
CA GLU A 96 -16.24 -2.05 1.15
C GLU A 96 -17.25 -2.95 1.87
N THR A 97 -18.55 -2.67 1.70
CA THR A 97 -19.62 -3.44 2.36
C THR A 97 -19.77 -4.84 1.75
N ALA A 98 -19.29 -5.02 0.52
CA ALA A 98 -19.28 -6.29 -0.19
C ALA A 98 -17.93 -7.03 -0.11
N VAL A 99 -16.99 -6.57 0.73
CA VAL A 99 -15.75 -7.29 1.03
C VAL A 99 -16.06 -8.55 1.83
N THR A 100 -15.62 -9.70 1.33
CA THR A 100 -15.73 -10.98 2.05
C THR A 100 -14.37 -11.53 2.49
N ARG A 101 -13.27 -11.05 1.89
CA ARG A 101 -11.91 -11.46 2.21
C ARG A 101 -10.99 -10.25 2.35
N LYS A 102 -10.44 -10.04 3.54
CA LYS A 102 -9.46 -8.97 3.85
C LYS A 102 -8.04 -9.53 3.78
N GLU A 103 -7.56 -9.83 2.57
CA GLU A 103 -6.36 -10.65 2.35
C GLU A 103 -5.08 -10.08 2.97
N LEU A 104 -4.85 -8.77 2.87
CA LEU A 104 -3.71 -8.14 3.55
C LEU A 104 -3.80 -8.32 5.08
N ARG A 105 -5.00 -8.18 5.66
CA ARG A 105 -5.21 -8.36 7.09
C ARG A 105 -4.97 -9.82 7.51
N MET A 106 -5.49 -10.77 6.74
CA MET A 106 -5.26 -12.19 6.97
C MET A 106 -3.77 -12.53 6.93
N ALA A 107 -3.03 -11.96 5.97
CA ALA A 107 -1.58 -12.12 5.88
C ALA A 107 -0.85 -11.54 7.11
N ILE A 108 -1.21 -10.33 7.56
CA ILE A 108 -0.64 -9.69 8.75
C ILE A 108 -0.87 -10.55 10.00
N GLU A 109 -2.10 -11.00 10.25
CA GLU A 109 -2.41 -11.81 11.44
C GLU A 109 -1.70 -13.18 11.39
N ASN A 110 -1.61 -13.81 10.21
CA ASN A 110 -0.82 -15.04 10.08
C ASN A 110 0.63 -14.83 10.50
N LEU A 111 1.28 -13.73 10.09
CA LEU A 111 2.65 -13.44 10.52
C LEU A 111 2.75 -13.20 12.03
N PHE A 112 1.81 -12.47 12.63
CA PHE A 112 1.78 -12.27 14.09
C PHE A 112 1.58 -13.57 14.87
N GLU A 113 0.84 -14.52 14.32
CA GLU A 113 0.59 -15.83 14.91
C GLU A 113 1.67 -16.87 14.56
N ASN A 114 2.74 -16.48 13.86
CA ASN A 114 3.77 -17.37 13.33
C ASN A 114 3.21 -18.50 12.46
N LYS A 115 2.15 -18.21 11.69
CA LYS A 115 1.51 -19.11 10.73
C LYS A 115 1.94 -18.81 9.31
N GLU A 116 1.95 -19.86 8.48
CA GLU A 116 2.16 -19.71 7.04
C GLU A 116 0.96 -19.02 6.37
N ILE A 117 1.24 -18.20 5.37
CA ILE A 117 0.22 -17.59 4.50
C ILE A 117 -0.21 -18.64 3.47
N ASN A 118 -1.22 -19.44 3.83
CA ASN A 118 -1.68 -20.56 3.04
C ASN A 118 -2.99 -20.25 2.28
N PHE A 119 -2.95 -19.23 1.43
CA PHE A 119 -4.02 -18.89 0.49
C PHE A 119 -3.44 -18.24 -0.77
N ASP A 120 -4.19 -18.34 -1.87
CA ASP A 120 -3.78 -17.76 -3.15
C ASP A 120 -3.65 -16.24 -3.06
N MET A 121 -2.47 -15.73 -3.43
CA MET A 121 -2.20 -14.29 -3.48
C MET A 121 -2.71 -13.74 -4.81
N VAL A 122 -3.82 -13.01 -4.76
CA VAL A 122 -4.36 -12.34 -5.94
C VAL A 122 -3.65 -11.00 -6.12
N PRO A 123 -3.09 -10.70 -7.31
CA PRO A 123 -2.41 -9.44 -7.56
C PRO A 123 -3.28 -8.21 -7.28
N SER A 124 -2.64 -7.12 -6.83
CA SER A 124 -3.29 -5.82 -6.78
C SER A 124 -3.73 -5.35 -8.16
N MET A 125 -4.81 -4.57 -8.19
CA MET A 125 -5.30 -3.93 -9.40
C MET A 125 -5.50 -2.43 -9.15
N GLY A 126 -5.00 -1.61 -10.06
CA GLY A 126 -5.12 -0.16 -9.97
C GLY A 126 -4.53 0.54 -11.18
N CYS A 127 -4.50 1.88 -11.12
CA CYS A 127 -3.82 2.68 -12.11
C CYS A 127 -2.33 2.30 -12.17
N SER A 128 -1.76 2.23 -13.38
CA SER A 128 -0.32 2.11 -13.55
C SER A 128 0.42 3.25 -12.85
N ILE A 129 1.63 2.95 -12.37
CA ILE A 129 2.57 3.99 -11.93
C ILE A 129 2.83 4.95 -13.08
N LYS A 130 2.87 6.25 -12.76
CA LYS A 130 3.09 7.32 -13.73
C LYS A 130 4.58 7.52 -13.93
N TRP A 131 5.18 6.69 -14.79
CA TRP A 131 6.62 6.73 -15.06
C TRP A 131 7.03 8.03 -15.76
N LYS A 132 8.17 8.59 -15.32
CA LYS A 132 8.86 9.67 -16.03
C LYS A 132 9.29 9.17 -17.40
N THR A 133 9.08 10.01 -18.40
CA THR A 133 9.67 9.81 -19.72
C THR A 133 11.00 10.53 -19.72
N ASN A 134 12.09 9.79 -19.87
CA ASN A 134 13.43 10.36 -20.01
C ASN A 134 13.54 11.19 -21.29
#